data_AF-A0A0G1NQM8-F1
#
_entry.id   AF-A0A0G1NQM8-F1
#
_cell.length_a   1.000
_cell.length_b   1.000
_cell.length_c   1.000
_cell.angle_alpha   90.00
_cell.angle_beta   90.00
_cell.angle_gamma   90.00
#
_symmetry.space_group_name_H-M   'P 1'
#
loop_
_entity.id
_entity.type
_entity.pdbx_description
1 polymer ?
#
loop_
_entity_poly.entity_id
_entity_poly.type
_entity_poly.pdbx_seq_one_letter_code
_entity_poly.pdbx_strand_id
1 'polypeptide(L)'
;MAAGLLIVPLLVIFLGYNLYHYGLIFPNTFIAGVNVSSLSPEKASSLLAENIDVPEKILLVANDTPWIIETKEIDLNYDYAHSARTAYERTRTGNIFYDFVKRAAAPFVKTNLGLRMSLDEEKLGGALSVIAGEIAVEPVYPSVQLIAKQISVEKGKAGTDLDVKILRAKIGQVLAFASSEPIIIPLKEIDPTLTDEEARVLAGRAEKLKDKVLTLKFEFQTFTYQGNQLLGLLDAKKEYREGATTELANEIAKSVNREPQDSVFIFEEGRVKEFAPSKEGVTLDAEALTVKIKESLTTLEISEETLVSIDVPVEKKAPKIQTEDVNNLGIRELIGRGSSRFAGSIANRIYNISLASSRFKGVLVAPGETFSFNDVLGDVSGFTGYKQAYIIQDGKTILGDGGGVCQVSTTLFRAALAAGLPIVERRAHAYRVSYYEQDSLPGLDATVFAPTTDLKFKNDTPGHILIQPVVDTKRASLVFEIYGTSDGRIAKTTKPVVTNVVAPPEDLYQDDPTLPAGTIKQVDFKAWG
;
A
#
# COMPACT_ATOMS: atom_id res chain seq x y z
N MET A 1 54.75 58.06 -10.79
CA MET A 1 55.35 57.08 -11.70
C MET A 1 56.04 55.89 -11.01
N ALA A 2 56.21 55.85 -9.68
CA ALA A 2 56.85 54.72 -9.00
C ALA A 2 55.94 53.48 -8.76
N ALA A 3 54.62 53.67 -8.62
CA ALA A 3 53.69 52.56 -8.36
C ALA A 3 53.48 51.64 -9.58
N GLY A 4 53.55 52.17 -10.81
CA GLY A 4 53.40 51.38 -12.03
C GLY A 4 54.58 50.45 -12.34
N LEU A 5 55.78 50.75 -11.81
CA LEU A 5 57.00 49.96 -12.07
C LEU A 5 57.03 48.64 -11.26
N LEU A 6 56.33 48.57 -10.12
CA LEU A 6 56.27 47.38 -9.26
C LEU A 6 55.11 46.42 -9.61
N ILE A 7 54.07 46.90 -10.30
CA ILE A 7 52.88 46.10 -10.64
C ILE A 7 53.20 45.04 -11.70
N VAL A 8 54.02 45.38 -12.71
CA VAL A 8 54.35 44.46 -13.81
C VAL A 8 55.16 43.23 -13.31
N PRO A 9 56.23 43.37 -12.51
CA PRO A 9 56.93 42.22 -11.93
C PRO A 9 56.03 41.34 -11.06
N LEU A 10 55.15 41.95 -10.24
CA LEU A 10 54.23 41.21 -9.38
C LEU A 10 53.19 40.43 -10.19
N LEU A 11 52.68 40.99 -11.29
CA LEU A 11 51.79 40.27 -12.21
C LEU A 11 52.49 39.13 -12.93
N VAL A 12 53.75 39.30 -13.34
CA VAL A 12 54.55 38.24 -13.97
C VAL A 12 54.82 37.10 -12.96
N ILE A 13 55.17 37.43 -11.73
CA ILE A 13 55.36 36.45 -10.64
C ILE A 13 54.05 35.72 -10.36
N PHE A 14 52.93 36.44 -10.27
CA PHE A 14 51.61 35.84 -10.02
C PHE A 14 51.16 34.95 -11.18
N LEU A 15 51.39 35.36 -12.44
CA LEU A 15 51.08 34.56 -13.62
C LEU A 15 51.94 33.29 -13.66
N GLY A 16 53.25 33.41 -13.41
CA GLY A 16 54.16 32.27 -13.31
C GLY A 16 53.75 31.30 -12.20
N TYR A 17 53.34 31.82 -11.05
CA TYR A 17 52.80 31.04 -9.93
C TYR A 17 51.50 30.29 -10.31
N ASN A 18 50.59 30.93 -11.05
CA ASN A 18 49.36 30.28 -11.55
C ASN A 18 49.66 29.21 -12.61
N LEU A 19 50.64 29.48 -13.50
CA LEU A 19 51.08 28.53 -14.52
C LEU A 19 51.77 27.31 -13.91
N TYR A 20 52.61 27.51 -12.90
CA TYR A 20 53.25 26.40 -12.17
C TYR A 20 52.21 25.48 -11.53
N HIS A 21 51.12 26.04 -10.98
CA HIS A 21 50.04 25.27 -10.39
C HIS A 21 48.95 24.86 -11.40
N TYR A 22 49.20 24.96 -12.71
CA TYR A 22 48.27 24.45 -13.70
C TYR A 22 48.15 22.92 -13.57
N GLY A 23 46.94 22.41 -13.32
CA GLY A 23 46.73 20.99 -13.03
C GLY A 23 47.14 20.53 -11.63
N LEU A 24 47.62 21.43 -10.76
CA LEU A 24 48.03 21.11 -9.38
C LEU A 24 47.15 21.80 -8.32
N ILE A 25 47.07 21.20 -7.14
CA ILE A 25 46.45 21.79 -5.95
C ILE A 25 47.37 22.88 -5.40
N PHE A 26 46.79 24.03 -5.04
CA PHE A 26 47.57 25.17 -4.53
C PHE A 26 48.18 24.90 -3.14
N PRO A 27 49.26 25.62 -2.76
CA PRO A 27 49.98 25.39 -1.50
C PRO A 27 49.14 25.55 -0.24
N ASN A 28 49.63 24.99 0.86
CA ASN A 28 48.99 24.94 2.18
C ASN A 28 47.57 24.34 2.18
N THR A 29 47.32 23.41 1.26
CA THR A 29 46.06 22.66 1.21
C THR A 29 46.25 21.28 1.80
N PHE A 30 45.43 20.96 2.78
CA PHE A 30 45.38 19.69 3.49
C PHE A 30 43.99 19.10 3.37
N ILE A 31 43.89 17.77 3.35
CA ILE A 31 42.63 17.04 3.44
C ILE A 31 42.77 16.07 4.61
N ALA A 32 41.89 16.16 5.59
CA ALA A 32 41.97 15.39 6.84
C ALA A 32 43.38 15.38 7.46
N GLY A 33 44.08 16.53 7.41
CA GLY A 33 45.44 16.68 7.94
C GLY A 33 46.57 16.22 7.01
N VAL A 34 46.30 15.51 5.91
CA VAL A 34 47.30 15.10 4.92
C VAL A 34 47.59 16.25 3.96
N ASN A 35 48.87 16.59 3.76
CA ASN A 35 49.27 17.67 2.87
C ASN A 35 49.19 17.23 1.39
N VAL A 36 48.31 17.87 0.62
CA VAL A 36 48.12 17.59 -0.82
C VAL A 36 48.60 18.73 -1.72
N SER A 37 49.37 19.66 -1.15
CA SER A 37 49.91 20.82 -1.86
C SER A 37 50.77 20.41 -3.05
N SER A 38 50.63 21.12 -4.17
CA SER A 38 51.42 20.90 -5.40
C SER A 38 51.29 19.49 -6.02
N LEU A 39 50.26 18.73 -5.66
CA LEU A 39 49.95 17.45 -6.28
C LEU A 39 48.84 17.60 -7.32
N SER A 40 48.82 16.73 -8.33
CA SER A 40 47.66 16.57 -9.19
C SER A 40 46.54 15.85 -8.41
N PRO A 41 45.26 16.00 -8.80
CA PRO A 41 44.15 15.32 -8.13
C PRO A 41 44.33 13.80 -8.03
N GLU A 42 44.94 13.15 -9.02
CA GLU A 42 45.17 11.71 -9.06
C GLU A 42 46.25 11.29 -8.05
N LYS A 43 47.35 12.06 -7.98
CA LYS A 43 48.42 11.83 -7.00
C LYS A 43 47.94 12.13 -5.58
N ALA A 44 47.16 13.19 -5.40
CA ALA A 44 46.54 13.51 -4.13
C ALA A 44 45.56 12.41 -3.69
N SER A 45 44.73 11.90 -4.60
CA SER A 45 43.82 10.78 -4.31
C SER A 45 44.59 9.52 -3.86
N SER A 46 45.69 9.19 -4.54
CA SER A 46 46.53 8.04 -4.18
C SER A 46 47.18 8.24 -2.80
N LEU A 47 47.71 9.45 -2.55
CA LEU A 47 48.30 9.80 -1.26
C LEU A 47 47.28 9.69 -0.12
N LEU A 48 46.03 10.12 -0.33
CA LEU A 48 44.98 9.99 0.68
C LEU A 48 44.64 8.52 0.96
N ALA A 49 44.51 7.70 -0.07
CA ALA A 49 44.22 6.27 0.08
C ALA A 49 45.37 5.51 0.81
N GLU A 50 46.61 5.97 0.68
CA GLU A 50 47.76 5.39 1.37
C GLU A 50 47.91 5.84 2.83
N ASN A 51 47.38 7.01 3.20
CA ASN A 51 47.65 7.64 4.50
C ASN A 51 46.43 7.74 5.42
N ILE A 52 45.23 7.41 4.91
CA ILE A 52 43.98 7.55 5.66
C ILE A 52 43.19 6.26 5.57
N ASP A 53 43.16 5.53 6.68
CA ASP A 53 42.29 4.39 6.85
C ASP A 53 40.86 4.82 7.22
N VAL A 54 39.88 4.02 6.82
CA VAL A 54 38.50 4.16 7.31
C VAL A 54 38.50 3.80 8.80
N PRO A 55 38.03 4.68 9.71
CA PRO A 55 37.98 4.35 11.12
C PRO A 55 37.09 3.13 11.33
N GLU A 56 37.50 2.15 12.14
CA GLU A 56 36.72 0.90 12.32
C GLU A 56 35.44 1.13 13.13
N LYS A 57 35.43 2.15 13.98
CA LYS A 57 34.35 2.40 14.93
C LYS A 57 34.15 3.88 15.23
N ILE A 58 32.92 4.24 15.55
CA ILE A 58 32.51 5.53 16.08
C ILE A 58 32.20 5.35 17.56
N LEU A 59 32.86 6.13 18.41
CA LEU A 59 32.63 6.11 19.86
C LEU A 59 31.69 7.26 20.23
N LEU A 60 30.50 6.91 20.72
CA LEU A 60 29.51 7.85 21.24
C LEU A 60 29.48 7.76 22.77
N VAL A 61 29.34 8.88 23.46
CA VAL A 61 29.36 8.92 24.93
C VAL A 61 28.22 9.78 25.48
N ALA A 62 27.48 9.25 26.45
CA ALA A 62 26.52 9.96 27.30
C ALA A 62 26.65 9.49 28.75
N ASN A 63 26.67 10.42 29.72
CA ASN A 63 26.72 10.10 31.15
C ASN A 63 27.78 9.04 31.50
N ASP A 64 29.00 9.20 30.98
CA ASP A 64 30.15 8.29 31.15
C ASP A 64 29.95 6.85 30.61
N THR A 65 28.86 6.58 29.89
CA THR A 65 28.59 5.30 29.23
C THR A 65 28.99 5.38 27.75
N PRO A 66 29.80 4.43 27.23
CA PRO A 66 30.19 4.40 25.83
C PRO A 66 29.28 3.52 24.98
N TRP A 67 28.93 4.01 23.79
CA TRP A 67 28.30 3.25 22.70
C TRP A 67 29.23 3.22 21.50
N ILE A 68 29.26 2.08 20.82
CA ILE A 68 30.15 1.85 19.69
C ILE A 68 29.28 1.51 18.48
N ILE A 69 29.47 2.25 17.38
CA ILE A 69 28.92 1.90 16.07
C ILE A 69 30.07 1.45 15.20
N GLU A 70 30.02 0.21 14.70
CA GLU A 70 31.00 -0.27 13.74
C GLU A 70 30.76 0.41 12.39
N THR A 71 31.79 1.03 11.80
CA THR A 71 31.62 1.76 10.54
C THR A 71 31.31 0.86 9.36
N LYS A 72 31.66 -0.42 9.47
CA LYS A 72 31.27 -1.48 8.52
C LYS A 72 29.77 -1.73 8.51
N GLU A 73 29.09 -1.60 9.65
CA GLU A 73 27.64 -1.80 9.72
C GLU A 73 26.87 -0.69 9.02
N ILE A 74 27.44 0.50 8.88
CA ILE A 74 26.84 1.64 8.18
C ILE A 74 27.43 1.85 6.77
N ASP A 75 28.18 0.88 6.25
CA ASP A 75 28.83 0.91 4.93
C ASP A 75 29.62 2.21 4.66
N LEU A 76 30.35 2.71 5.67
CA LEU A 76 31.14 3.93 5.52
C LEU A 76 32.25 3.72 4.48
N ASN A 77 32.32 4.62 3.50
CA ASN A 77 33.37 4.64 2.50
C ASN A 77 33.83 6.08 2.20
N TYR A 78 35.13 6.25 1.94
CA TYR A 78 35.71 7.54 1.52
C TYR A 78 35.88 7.59 0.00
N ASP A 79 35.45 8.69 -0.59
CA ASP A 79 35.73 9.02 -1.98
C ASP A 79 36.97 9.94 -2.04
N TYR A 80 38.15 9.32 -2.04
CA TYR A 80 39.42 10.03 -2.10
C TYR A 80 39.59 10.83 -3.40
N ALA A 81 39.07 10.33 -4.51
CA ALA A 81 39.15 10.99 -5.82
C ALA A 81 38.32 12.27 -5.83
N HIS A 82 37.08 12.22 -5.33
CA HIS A 82 36.22 13.39 -5.20
C HIS A 82 36.73 14.37 -4.15
N SER A 83 37.34 13.88 -3.06
CA SER A 83 38.01 14.72 -2.05
C SER A 83 39.17 15.52 -2.66
N ALA A 84 40.06 14.85 -3.40
CA ALA A 84 41.19 15.48 -4.08
C ALA A 84 40.72 16.48 -5.15
N ARG A 85 39.67 16.14 -5.90
CA ARG A 85 39.06 17.05 -6.88
C ARG A 85 38.46 18.28 -6.23
N THR A 86 37.74 18.12 -5.11
CA THR A 86 37.18 19.25 -4.34
C THR A 86 38.28 20.22 -3.89
N ALA A 87 39.42 19.70 -3.43
CA ALA A 87 40.57 20.52 -3.06
C ALA A 87 41.17 21.27 -4.26
N TYR A 88 41.24 20.63 -5.43
CA TYR A 88 41.70 21.23 -6.67
C TYR A 88 40.76 22.35 -7.18
N GLU A 89 39.45 22.10 -7.15
CA GLU A 89 38.41 23.01 -7.67
C GLU A 89 38.18 24.24 -6.79
N ARG A 90 38.58 24.21 -5.51
CA ARG A 90 38.40 25.33 -4.55
C ARG A 90 38.94 26.68 -5.02
N THR A 91 39.94 26.67 -5.90
CA THR A 91 40.56 27.88 -6.47
C THR A 91 40.18 28.10 -7.93
N ARG A 92 39.21 27.33 -8.45
CA ARG A 92 38.81 27.25 -9.86
C ARG A 92 37.28 27.16 -9.95
N THR A 93 36.60 28.02 -9.21
CA THR A 93 35.14 28.06 -9.13
C THR A 93 34.49 28.68 -10.38
N GLY A 94 35.27 29.35 -11.23
CA GLY A 94 34.79 30.11 -12.38
C GLY A 94 34.52 31.59 -12.05
N ASN A 95 34.51 31.95 -10.76
CA ASN A 95 34.49 33.34 -10.32
C ASN A 95 35.91 33.90 -10.25
N ILE A 96 36.28 34.69 -11.25
CA ILE A 96 37.64 35.23 -11.45
C ILE A 96 38.14 36.01 -10.21
N PHE A 97 37.29 36.82 -9.58
CA PHE A 97 37.67 37.60 -8.40
C PHE A 97 37.88 36.73 -7.17
N TYR A 98 36.96 35.80 -6.90
CA TYR A 98 37.07 34.85 -5.79
C TYR A 98 38.32 33.97 -5.92
N ASP A 99 38.50 33.38 -7.09
CA ASP A 99 39.63 32.52 -7.41
C ASP A 99 40.95 33.27 -7.29
N PHE A 100 41.02 34.51 -7.79
CA PHE A 100 42.21 35.36 -7.65
C PHE A 100 42.61 35.55 -6.18
N VAL A 101 41.66 35.97 -5.32
CA VAL A 101 41.91 36.20 -3.90
C VAL A 101 42.35 34.91 -3.20
N LYS A 102 41.69 33.78 -3.48
CA LYS A 102 42.05 32.49 -2.88
C LYS A 102 43.43 32.00 -3.30
N ARG A 103 43.80 32.16 -4.58
CA ARG A 103 45.12 31.76 -5.09
C ARG A 103 46.25 32.63 -4.52
N ALA A 104 46.03 33.94 -4.43
CA ALA A 104 46.98 34.87 -3.84
C ALA A 104 47.21 34.62 -2.34
N ALA A 105 46.16 34.22 -1.60
CA ALA A 105 46.25 33.91 -0.19
C ALA A 105 46.79 32.50 0.14
N ALA A 106 46.72 31.55 -0.81
CA ALA A 106 47.09 30.15 -0.58
C ALA A 106 48.50 29.93 0.02
N PRO A 107 49.57 30.68 -0.35
CA PRO A 107 50.90 30.52 0.25
C PRO A 107 50.98 30.92 1.74
N PHE A 108 49.99 31.65 2.25
CA PHE A 108 50.00 32.20 3.61
C PHE A 108 48.90 31.61 4.50
N VAL A 109 47.89 30.96 3.91
CA VAL A 109 46.70 30.48 4.64
C VAL A 109 46.62 28.97 4.58
N LYS A 110 46.81 28.31 5.74
CA LYS A 110 46.55 26.88 5.89
C LYS A 110 45.07 26.58 5.73
N THR A 111 44.75 25.65 4.84
CA THR A 111 43.39 25.13 4.64
C THR A 111 43.39 23.64 4.91
N ASN A 112 42.50 23.18 5.80
CA ASN A 112 42.22 21.76 5.98
C ASN A 112 40.78 21.47 5.56
N LEU A 113 40.60 20.53 4.64
CA LEU A 113 39.31 20.13 4.09
C LEU A 113 38.91 18.76 4.64
N GLY A 114 37.61 18.53 4.79
CA GLY A 114 37.08 17.21 5.11
C GLY A 114 37.09 16.29 3.88
N LEU A 115 37.23 15.00 4.12
CA LEU A 115 37.00 13.94 3.17
C LEU A 115 35.54 13.92 2.75
N ARG A 116 35.34 13.58 1.48
CA ARG A 116 34.05 13.19 0.93
C ARG A 116 33.82 11.73 1.26
N MET A 117 32.63 11.43 1.75
CA MET A 117 32.25 10.09 2.20
C MET A 117 30.82 9.76 1.79
N SER A 118 30.54 8.47 1.74
CA SER A 118 29.21 7.89 1.62
C SER A 118 28.99 6.93 2.77
N LEU A 119 27.77 6.90 3.30
CA LEU A 119 27.32 5.94 4.31
C LEU A 119 25.86 5.58 4.06
N ASP A 120 25.42 4.46 4.61
CA ASP A 120 24.01 4.05 4.62
C ASP A 120 23.25 4.78 5.74
N GLU A 121 22.40 5.74 5.33
CA GLU A 121 21.62 6.58 6.24
C GLU A 121 20.52 5.80 6.98
N GLU A 122 20.00 4.71 6.40
CA GLU A 122 19.00 3.87 7.06
C GLU A 122 19.65 3.05 8.17
N LYS A 123 20.81 2.44 7.90
CA LYS A 123 21.56 1.68 8.91
C LYS A 123 22.07 2.56 10.04
N LEU A 124 22.60 3.75 9.72
CA LEU A 124 22.96 4.74 10.73
C LEU A 124 21.73 5.18 11.54
N GLY A 125 20.59 5.42 10.86
CA GLY A 125 19.32 5.72 11.51
C GLY A 125 18.90 4.64 12.51
N GLY A 126 18.94 3.37 12.09
CA GLY A 126 18.62 2.22 12.94
C GLY A 126 19.51 2.12 14.17
N ALA A 127 20.84 2.25 14.00
CA ALA A 127 21.79 2.24 15.12
C ALA A 127 21.51 3.37 16.13
N LEU A 128 21.25 4.58 15.63
CA LEU A 128 20.90 5.73 16.48
C LEU A 128 19.56 5.54 17.20
N SER A 129 18.57 4.87 16.57
CA SER A 129 17.30 4.56 17.21
C SER A 129 17.44 3.57 18.37
N VAL A 130 18.32 2.57 18.26
CA VAL A 130 18.62 1.64 19.36
C VAL A 130 19.23 2.40 20.54
N ILE A 131 20.24 3.23 20.28
CA ILE A 131 20.88 4.06 21.30
C ILE A 131 19.88 5.04 21.93
N ALA A 132 19.00 5.64 21.13
CA ALA A 132 17.94 6.50 21.64
C ALA A 132 17.02 5.74 22.60
N GLY A 133 16.63 4.50 22.29
CA GLY A 133 15.80 3.68 23.17
C GLY A 133 16.44 3.32 24.52
N GLU A 134 17.78 3.29 24.59
CA GLU A 134 18.50 3.01 25.84
C GLU A 134 18.73 4.26 26.70
N ILE A 135 18.88 5.43 26.08
CA ILE A 135 19.21 6.68 26.77
C ILE A 135 17.96 7.53 27.05
N ALA A 136 16.96 7.47 26.18
CA ALA A 136 15.78 8.30 26.30
C ALA A 136 14.96 7.91 27.54
N VAL A 137 14.57 8.94 28.30
CA VAL A 137 13.60 8.79 29.39
C VAL A 137 12.30 9.36 28.89
N GLU A 138 11.28 8.51 28.78
CA GLU A 138 9.96 8.95 28.33
C GLU A 138 9.39 10.01 29.29
N PRO A 139 8.97 11.19 28.77
CA PRO A 139 8.33 12.20 29.59
C PRO A 139 6.96 11.72 30.06
N VAL A 140 6.63 11.97 31.33
CA VAL A 140 5.28 11.73 31.84
C VAL A 140 4.47 12.99 31.62
N TYR A 141 3.46 12.94 30.76
CA TYR A 141 2.62 14.09 30.49
C TYR A 141 1.69 14.40 31.66
N PRO A 142 1.40 15.69 31.92
CA PRO A 142 0.44 16.07 32.94
C PRO A 142 -0.95 15.50 32.67
N SER A 143 -1.65 15.14 33.74
CA SER A 143 -3.01 14.62 33.65
C SER A 143 -3.87 15.10 34.82
N VAL A 144 -5.19 15.02 34.65
CA VAL A 144 -6.14 15.37 35.69
C VAL A 144 -7.17 14.24 35.82
N GLN A 145 -7.46 13.86 37.06
CA GLN A 145 -8.35 12.75 37.38
C GLN A 145 -9.28 13.13 38.54
N LEU A 146 -10.50 12.60 38.51
CA LEU A 146 -11.46 12.65 39.59
C LEU A 146 -11.31 11.37 40.45
N ILE A 147 -10.76 11.53 41.65
CA ILE A 147 -10.55 10.44 42.62
C ILE A 147 -11.37 10.77 43.88
N ALA A 148 -12.27 9.86 44.29
CA ALA A 148 -13.12 10.07 45.47
C ALA A 148 -13.86 11.42 45.49
N LYS A 149 -14.35 11.87 44.32
CA LYS A 149 -15.01 13.18 44.09
C LYS A 149 -14.12 14.42 44.26
N GLN A 150 -12.81 14.25 44.34
CA GLN A 150 -11.83 15.34 44.37
C GLN A 150 -10.98 15.31 43.11
N ILE A 151 -10.65 16.49 42.59
CA ILE A 151 -9.76 16.65 41.45
C ILE A 151 -8.30 16.49 41.93
N SER A 152 -7.58 15.58 41.29
CA SER A 152 -6.15 15.37 41.47
C SER A 152 -5.43 15.65 40.16
N VAL A 153 -4.42 16.52 40.21
CA VAL A 153 -3.61 16.89 39.05
C VAL A 153 -2.21 16.30 39.21
N GLU A 154 -1.80 15.48 38.25
CA GLU A 154 -0.43 15.03 38.12
C GLU A 154 0.32 16.02 37.23
N LYS A 155 1.37 16.65 37.76
CA LYS A 155 2.14 17.68 37.04
C LYS A 155 3.02 17.14 35.92
N GLY A 156 3.08 15.82 35.74
CA GLY A 156 4.01 15.18 34.82
C GLY A 156 5.45 15.13 35.34
N LYS A 157 6.36 14.62 34.51
CA LYS A 157 7.79 14.54 34.75
C LYS A 157 8.54 14.83 33.45
N ALA A 158 9.63 15.59 33.54
CA ALA A 158 10.52 15.82 32.41
C ALA A 158 11.11 14.50 31.91
N GLY A 159 11.21 14.40 30.59
CA GLY A 159 11.90 13.33 29.87
C GLY A 159 13.12 13.87 29.16
N THR A 160 13.88 12.96 28.57
CA THR A 160 15.05 13.29 27.75
C THR A 160 15.01 12.47 26.48
N ASP A 161 15.39 13.10 25.39
CA ASP A 161 15.43 12.47 24.07
C ASP A 161 16.76 12.79 23.38
N LEU A 162 17.10 11.98 22.39
CA LEU A 162 18.32 12.14 21.61
C LEU A 162 18.14 13.23 20.54
N ASP A 163 19.01 14.24 20.50
CA ASP A 163 19.04 15.17 19.36
C ASP A 163 19.76 14.52 18.17
N VAL A 164 19.02 13.70 17.43
CA VAL A 164 19.52 12.94 16.27
C VAL A 164 20.14 13.86 15.22
N LYS A 165 19.57 15.06 15.02
CA LYS A 165 20.06 16.00 14.00
C LYS A 165 21.43 16.54 14.36
N ILE A 166 21.61 17.00 15.58
CA ILE A 166 22.92 17.48 16.06
C ILE A 166 23.92 16.33 16.13
N LEU A 167 23.49 15.14 16.58
CA LEU A 167 24.37 13.99 16.66
C LEU A 167 24.89 13.57 15.28
N ARG A 168 24.02 13.48 14.27
CA ARG A 168 24.42 13.19 12.89
C ARG A 168 25.42 14.20 12.35
N ALA A 169 25.20 15.48 12.61
CA ALA A 169 26.13 16.53 12.19
C ALA A 169 27.52 16.35 12.84
N LYS A 170 27.57 16.00 14.14
CA LYS A 170 28.84 15.71 14.84
C LYS A 170 29.53 14.45 14.31
N ILE A 171 28.77 13.38 14.06
CA ILE A 171 29.28 12.14 13.44
C ILE A 171 29.89 12.46 12.07
N GLY A 172 29.15 13.18 11.22
CA GLY A 172 29.65 13.61 9.92
C GLY A 172 30.90 14.49 10.03
N GLN A 173 30.97 15.37 11.03
CA GLN A 173 32.17 16.18 11.25
C GLN A 173 33.38 15.33 11.63
N VAL A 174 33.25 14.40 12.58
CA VAL A 174 34.35 13.52 13.03
C VAL A 174 34.82 12.62 11.90
N LEU A 175 33.88 11.98 11.18
CA LEU A 175 34.19 11.10 10.06
C LEU A 175 34.79 11.85 8.88
N ALA A 176 34.39 13.10 8.60
CA ALA A 176 34.99 13.88 7.52
C ALA A 176 36.49 14.14 7.73
N PHE A 177 36.99 14.09 8.95
CA PHE A 177 38.42 14.26 9.24
C PHE A 177 39.12 12.96 9.62
N ALA A 178 38.48 11.80 9.40
CA ALA A 178 38.96 10.48 9.82
C ALA A 178 39.41 10.45 11.29
N SER A 179 38.73 11.23 12.14
CA SER A 179 39.05 11.36 13.56
C SER A 179 38.42 10.21 14.34
N SER A 180 39.09 9.78 15.40
CA SER A 180 38.60 8.77 16.37
C SER A 180 38.17 9.41 17.70
N GLU A 181 37.98 10.73 17.71
CA GLU A 181 37.55 11.46 18.91
C GLU A 181 36.16 11.01 19.39
N PRO A 182 35.95 10.83 20.70
CA PRO A 182 34.64 10.49 21.25
C PRO A 182 33.62 11.60 20.98
N ILE A 183 32.42 11.21 20.54
CA ILE A 183 31.32 12.15 20.26
C ILE A 183 30.38 12.16 21.46
N ILE A 184 30.27 13.32 22.11
CA ILE A 184 29.28 13.52 23.17
C ILE A 184 27.89 13.56 22.54
N ILE A 185 27.05 12.62 22.95
CA ILE A 185 25.66 12.48 22.55
C ILE A 185 24.89 13.72 23.02
N PRO A 186 24.34 14.53 22.10
CA PRO A 186 23.52 15.68 22.46
C PRO A 186 22.14 15.20 22.91
N LEU A 187 21.80 15.47 24.17
CA LEU A 187 20.47 15.21 24.72
C LEU A 187 19.63 16.48 24.66
N LYS A 188 18.36 16.29 24.31
CA LYS A 188 17.33 17.32 24.32
C LYS A 188 16.37 17.01 25.46
N GLU A 189 16.20 17.97 26.36
CA GLU A 189 15.21 17.86 27.43
C GLU A 189 13.80 18.10 26.85
N ILE A 190 12.87 17.21 27.18
CA ILE A 190 11.45 17.34 26.88
C ILE A 190 10.74 17.54 28.22
N ASP A 191 10.44 18.79 28.55
CA ASP A 191 9.78 19.12 29.81
C ASP A 191 8.28 19.45 29.60
N PRO A 192 7.37 18.47 29.74
CA PRO A 192 5.95 18.75 29.72
C PRO A 192 5.42 19.20 31.09
N THR A 193 6.27 19.33 32.13
CA THR A 193 5.79 19.58 33.50
C THR A 193 4.98 20.86 33.62
N LEU A 194 4.05 20.85 34.57
CA LEU A 194 3.24 22.02 34.91
C LEU A 194 3.85 22.81 36.05
N THR A 195 3.85 24.12 35.89
CA THR A 195 3.99 25.07 36.99
C THR A 195 2.81 24.96 37.96
N ASP A 196 2.97 25.48 39.18
CA ASP A 196 1.88 25.51 40.17
C ASP A 196 0.65 26.25 39.66
N GLU A 197 0.84 27.33 38.90
CA GLU A 197 -0.27 28.11 38.34
C GLU A 197 -1.01 27.33 37.25
N GLU A 198 -0.28 26.69 36.31
CA GLU A 198 -0.89 25.86 35.26
C GLU A 198 -1.65 24.66 35.86
N ALA A 199 -1.09 24.01 36.88
CA ALA A 199 -1.77 22.93 37.58
C ALA A 199 -3.06 23.41 38.26
N ARG A 200 -3.06 24.61 38.85
CA ARG A 200 -4.27 25.22 39.45
C ARG A 200 -5.31 25.56 38.39
N VAL A 201 -4.90 26.10 37.24
CA VAL A 201 -5.79 26.40 36.11
C VAL A 201 -6.44 25.12 35.60
N LEU A 202 -5.66 24.05 35.37
CA LEU A 202 -6.17 22.76 34.94
C LEU A 202 -7.16 22.16 35.96
N ALA A 203 -6.83 22.23 37.25
CA ALA A 203 -7.73 21.78 38.32
C ALA A 203 -9.06 22.56 38.31
N GLY A 204 -9.00 23.88 38.12
CA GLY A 204 -10.20 24.73 38.03
C GLY A 204 -11.08 24.40 36.82
N ARG A 205 -10.48 24.09 35.67
CA ARG A 205 -11.23 23.63 34.48
C ARG A 205 -11.88 22.27 34.72
N ALA A 206 -11.12 21.33 35.29
CA ALA A 206 -11.65 20.01 35.63
C ALA A 206 -12.79 20.07 36.65
N GLU A 207 -12.73 20.98 37.62
CA GLU A 207 -13.78 21.19 38.61
C GLU A 207 -15.10 21.62 37.96
N LYS A 208 -15.05 22.43 36.89
CA LYS A 208 -16.25 22.84 36.13
C LYS A 208 -16.85 21.70 35.31
N LEU A 209 -16.04 20.74 34.87
CA LEU A 209 -16.46 19.64 34.01
C LEU A 209 -16.81 18.35 34.76
N LYS A 210 -16.43 18.21 36.04
CA LYS A 210 -16.50 16.94 36.78
C LYS A 210 -17.91 16.32 36.86
N ASP A 211 -18.95 17.16 36.88
CA ASP A 211 -20.36 16.75 36.99
C ASP A 211 -21.11 16.92 35.65
N LYS A 212 -20.39 17.15 34.55
CA LYS A 212 -20.96 17.40 33.23
C LYS A 212 -20.88 16.19 32.32
N VAL A 213 -21.77 16.17 31.32
CA VAL A 213 -21.97 15.05 30.39
C VAL A 213 -21.94 15.55 28.96
N LEU A 214 -21.08 14.95 28.14
CA LEU A 214 -21.09 15.12 26.68
C LEU A 214 -21.74 13.90 26.03
N THR A 215 -22.76 14.12 25.21
CA THR A 215 -23.47 13.07 24.49
C THR A 215 -23.32 13.23 22.99
N LEU A 216 -22.91 12.16 22.30
CA LEU A 216 -22.80 12.11 20.84
C LEU A 216 -23.88 11.18 20.29
N LYS A 217 -24.69 11.67 19.35
CA LYS A 217 -25.83 10.91 18.79
C LYS A 217 -25.58 10.54 17.34
N PHE A 218 -25.88 9.29 17.00
CA PHE A 218 -25.87 8.81 15.62
C PHE A 218 -26.95 7.72 15.42
N GLU A 219 -27.96 7.99 14.59
CA GLU A 219 -29.13 7.10 14.41
C GLU A 219 -29.75 6.69 15.76
N PHE A 220 -29.65 5.41 16.13
CA PHE A 220 -30.15 4.86 17.40
C PHE A 220 -29.06 4.72 18.47
N GLN A 221 -27.81 5.07 18.14
CA GLN A 221 -26.65 4.98 19.02
C GLN A 221 -26.46 6.29 19.78
N THR A 222 -26.08 6.17 21.06
CA THR A 222 -25.77 7.29 21.94
C THR A 222 -24.49 6.98 22.69
N PHE A 223 -23.46 7.82 22.51
CA PHE A 223 -22.19 7.72 23.20
C PHE A 223 -22.14 8.79 24.29
N THR A 224 -21.82 8.40 25.53
CA THR A 224 -21.87 9.29 26.69
C THR A 224 -20.49 9.37 27.35
N TYR A 225 -19.99 10.58 27.54
CA TYR A 225 -18.69 10.87 28.15
C TYR A 225 -18.88 11.76 29.38
N GLN A 226 -18.38 11.29 30.53
CA GLN A 226 -18.50 11.97 31.82
C GLN A 226 -17.32 11.63 32.75
N GLY A 227 -17.12 12.41 33.82
CA GLY A 227 -16.05 12.17 34.79
C GLY A 227 -14.68 12.06 34.13
N ASN A 228 -13.90 11.03 34.47
CA ASN A 228 -12.54 10.85 33.95
C ASN A 228 -12.44 10.77 32.42
N GLN A 229 -13.48 10.29 31.72
CA GLN A 229 -13.48 10.26 30.26
C GLN A 229 -13.53 11.67 29.66
N LEU A 230 -14.27 12.58 30.31
CA LEU A 230 -14.37 13.97 29.88
C LEU A 230 -13.12 14.76 30.31
N LEU A 231 -12.64 14.54 31.54
CA LEU A 231 -11.45 15.18 32.07
C LEU A 231 -10.17 14.80 31.31
N GLY A 232 -10.11 13.57 30.78
CA GLY A 232 -8.99 13.11 29.96
C GLY A 232 -8.81 13.87 28.64
N LEU A 233 -9.81 14.64 28.20
CA LEU A 233 -9.75 15.48 27.00
C LEU A 233 -9.10 16.86 27.27
N LEU A 234 -8.96 17.25 28.53
CA LEU A 234 -8.34 18.52 28.91
C LEU A 234 -6.84 18.49 28.66
N ASP A 235 -6.33 19.56 28.03
CA ASP A 235 -4.90 19.82 27.96
C ASP A 235 -4.51 20.83 29.03
N ALA A 236 -3.29 20.69 29.52
CA ALA A 236 -2.76 21.52 30.59
C ALA A 236 -2.11 22.82 30.09
N LYS A 237 -1.57 22.82 28.86
CA LYS A 237 -0.88 23.97 28.24
C LYS A 237 -1.68 24.56 27.07
N LYS A 238 -2.52 23.74 26.42
CA LYS A 238 -3.48 24.14 25.38
C LYS A 238 -4.92 24.09 25.93
N GLU A 239 -5.90 24.33 25.06
CA GLU A 239 -7.31 24.13 25.41
C GLU A 239 -7.63 22.63 25.61
N TYR A 240 -7.47 21.79 24.59
CA TYR A 240 -7.81 20.35 24.66
C TYR A 240 -6.74 19.48 24.00
N ARG A 241 -6.64 18.22 24.46
CA ARG A 241 -5.64 17.27 23.96
C ARG A 241 -6.03 16.78 22.59
N GLU A 242 -5.35 17.30 21.56
CA GLU A 242 -5.62 16.96 20.15
C GLU A 242 -5.63 15.45 19.93
N GLY A 243 -4.59 14.74 20.41
CA GLY A 243 -4.50 13.28 20.30
C GLY A 243 -5.71 12.57 20.93
N ALA A 244 -6.11 12.96 22.15
CA ALA A 244 -7.24 12.34 22.85
C ALA A 244 -8.58 12.61 22.14
N THR A 245 -8.80 13.83 21.63
CA THR A 245 -10.03 14.17 20.88
C THR A 245 -10.11 13.43 19.53
N THR A 246 -8.97 13.23 18.87
CA THR A 246 -8.90 12.48 17.61
C THR A 246 -9.04 10.97 17.84
N GLU A 247 -8.41 10.42 18.88
CA GLU A 247 -8.60 9.01 19.29
C GLU A 247 -10.06 8.70 19.59
N LEU A 248 -10.73 9.61 20.32
CA LEU A 248 -12.15 9.53 20.59
C LEU A 248 -12.99 9.51 19.30
N ALA A 249 -12.73 10.43 18.37
CA ALA A 249 -13.42 10.44 17.07
C ALA A 249 -13.21 9.14 16.29
N ASN A 250 -11.99 8.59 16.31
CA ASN A 250 -11.64 7.33 15.66
C ASN A 250 -12.32 6.11 16.31
N GLU A 251 -12.48 6.10 17.64
CA GLU A 251 -13.21 5.04 18.34
C GLU A 251 -14.69 5.02 17.94
N ILE A 252 -15.31 6.21 17.84
CA ILE A 252 -16.69 6.35 17.38
C ILE A 252 -16.82 5.92 15.92
N ALA A 253 -15.84 6.28 15.07
CA ALA A 253 -15.81 5.89 13.67
C ALA A 253 -15.85 4.36 13.49
N LYS A 254 -15.21 3.59 14.36
CA LYS A 254 -15.29 2.11 14.32
C LYS A 254 -16.70 1.56 14.56
N SER A 255 -17.53 2.30 15.30
CA SER A 255 -18.91 1.90 15.62
C SER A 255 -19.96 2.49 14.66
N VAL A 256 -19.63 3.61 14.00
CA VAL A 256 -20.51 4.35 13.10
C VAL A 256 -20.30 3.96 11.63
N ASN A 257 -19.05 3.73 11.22
CA ASN A 257 -18.71 3.50 9.82
C ASN A 257 -19.28 2.17 9.33
N ARG A 258 -19.97 2.22 8.18
CA ARG A 258 -20.47 1.03 7.49
C ARG A 258 -20.37 1.22 5.99
N GLU A 259 -19.97 0.17 5.28
CA GLU A 259 -20.04 0.16 3.83
C GLU A 259 -21.50 0.10 3.35
N PRO A 260 -21.81 0.66 2.17
CA PRO A 260 -23.14 0.51 1.58
C PRO A 260 -23.42 -0.96 1.29
N GLN A 261 -24.66 -1.39 1.55
CA GLN A 261 -25.11 -2.74 1.27
C GLN A 261 -26.15 -2.71 0.15
N ASP A 262 -25.85 -3.38 -0.96
CA ASP A 262 -26.78 -3.53 -2.07
C ASP A 262 -27.95 -4.46 -1.70
N SER A 263 -29.07 -4.29 -2.40
CA SER A 263 -30.21 -5.20 -2.28
C SER A 263 -29.88 -6.61 -2.79
N VAL A 264 -30.36 -7.65 -2.10
CA VAL A 264 -30.10 -9.06 -2.47
C VAL A 264 -31.41 -9.82 -2.72
N PHE A 265 -31.42 -10.68 -3.74
CA PHE A 265 -32.52 -11.57 -4.07
C PHE A 265 -32.61 -12.74 -3.08
N ILE A 266 -33.80 -12.97 -2.50
CA ILE A 266 -34.12 -14.18 -1.73
C ILE A 266 -34.96 -15.11 -2.61
N PHE A 267 -34.45 -16.32 -2.84
CA PHE A 267 -35.11 -17.35 -3.66
C PHE A 267 -35.74 -18.43 -2.77
N GLU A 268 -37.00 -18.79 -3.03
CA GLU A 268 -37.70 -19.92 -2.41
C GLU A 268 -38.44 -20.71 -3.50
N GLU A 269 -38.24 -22.03 -3.55
CA GLU A 269 -38.86 -22.94 -4.53
C GLU A 269 -38.72 -22.51 -6.01
N GLY A 270 -37.61 -21.85 -6.39
CA GLY A 270 -37.36 -21.40 -7.76
C GLY A 270 -38.07 -20.08 -8.14
N ARG A 271 -38.64 -19.38 -7.16
CA ARG A 271 -39.23 -18.03 -7.30
C ARG A 271 -38.48 -17.00 -6.47
N VAL A 272 -38.47 -15.75 -6.93
CA VAL A 272 -37.96 -14.62 -6.14
C VAL A 272 -39.05 -14.17 -5.17
N LYS A 273 -38.79 -14.29 -3.86
CA LYS A 273 -39.79 -13.99 -2.82
C LYS A 273 -39.66 -12.56 -2.28
N GLU A 274 -38.45 -12.16 -1.90
CA GLU A 274 -38.19 -10.87 -1.24
C GLU A 274 -36.84 -10.29 -1.64
N PHE A 275 -36.75 -8.96 -1.61
CA PHE A 275 -35.51 -8.20 -1.74
C PHE A 275 -35.04 -7.82 -0.34
N ALA A 276 -33.82 -8.23 0.04
CA ALA A 276 -33.20 -7.64 1.22
C ALA A 276 -33.03 -6.13 0.97
N PRO A 277 -33.48 -5.24 1.86
CA PRO A 277 -33.41 -3.81 1.62
C PRO A 277 -31.96 -3.34 1.58
N SER A 278 -31.65 -2.47 0.62
CA SER A 278 -30.35 -1.80 0.52
C SER A 278 -30.13 -0.87 1.72
N LYS A 279 -28.90 -0.80 2.23
CA LYS A 279 -28.52 0.13 3.31
C LYS A 279 -27.49 1.14 2.82
N GLU A 280 -27.68 2.40 3.21
CA GLU A 280 -26.70 3.46 2.97
C GLU A 280 -25.39 3.16 3.70
N GLY A 281 -24.28 3.39 3.00
CA GLY A 281 -22.97 3.47 3.60
C GLY A 281 -22.84 4.77 4.40
N VAL A 282 -22.12 4.71 5.50
CA VAL A 282 -21.89 5.84 6.40
C VAL A 282 -20.40 5.91 6.69
N THR A 283 -19.82 7.09 6.51
CA THR A 283 -18.45 7.39 6.91
C THR A 283 -18.46 8.61 7.82
N LEU A 284 -17.88 8.49 9.01
CA LEU A 284 -17.76 9.58 9.97
C LEU A 284 -16.70 10.58 9.52
N ASP A 285 -17.02 11.87 9.60
CA ASP A 285 -16.05 12.96 9.42
C ASP A 285 -15.34 13.23 10.75
N ALA A 286 -14.14 12.66 10.89
CA ALA A 286 -13.38 12.69 12.14
C ALA A 286 -12.86 14.09 12.49
N GLU A 287 -12.53 14.89 11.47
CA GLU A 287 -12.05 16.27 11.66
C GLU A 287 -13.19 17.15 12.14
N ALA A 288 -14.35 17.11 11.46
CA ALA A 288 -15.53 17.88 11.87
C ALA A 288 -16.03 17.46 13.26
N LEU A 289 -16.00 16.16 13.58
CA LEU A 289 -16.38 15.68 14.91
C LEU A 289 -15.42 16.21 15.98
N THR A 290 -14.11 16.19 15.72
CA THR A 290 -13.09 16.71 16.64
C THR A 290 -13.33 18.19 16.96
N VAL A 291 -13.65 19.00 15.94
CA VAL A 291 -13.99 20.42 16.13
C VAL A 291 -15.24 20.57 17.00
N LYS A 292 -16.33 19.86 16.68
CA LYS A 292 -17.58 19.92 17.46
C LYS A 292 -17.39 19.48 18.92
N ILE A 293 -16.55 18.48 19.18
CA ILE A 293 -16.22 18.04 20.54
C ILE A 293 -15.54 19.17 21.30
N LYS A 294 -14.53 19.83 20.71
CA LYS A 294 -13.84 20.96 21.34
C LYS A 294 -14.78 22.13 21.63
N GLU A 295 -15.63 22.50 20.67
CA GLU A 295 -16.66 23.54 20.87
C GLU A 295 -17.61 23.19 22.01
N SER A 296 -18.07 21.94 22.06
CA SER A 296 -18.96 21.44 23.10
C SER A 296 -18.31 21.46 24.49
N LEU A 297 -17.03 21.09 24.58
CA LEU A 297 -16.26 21.18 25.83
C LEU A 297 -16.15 22.65 26.28
N THR A 298 -15.90 23.58 25.35
CA THR A 298 -15.80 25.00 25.67
C THR A 298 -17.14 25.55 26.16
N THR A 299 -18.24 25.14 25.53
CA THR A 299 -19.59 25.45 26.03
C THR A 299 -19.79 24.89 27.44
N LEU A 300 -19.41 23.63 27.69
CA LEU A 300 -19.50 23.01 29.02
C LEU A 300 -18.58 23.70 30.05
N GLU A 301 -17.47 24.34 29.68
CA GLU A 301 -16.63 25.07 30.64
C GLU A 301 -17.18 26.45 31.04
N ILE A 302 -18.07 27.04 30.22
CA ILE A 302 -18.56 28.41 30.39
C ILE A 302 -20.02 28.44 30.85
N SER A 303 -20.84 27.49 30.41
CA SER A 303 -22.27 27.46 30.71
C SER A 303 -22.58 26.81 32.07
N GLU A 304 -23.78 27.03 32.58
CA GLU A 304 -24.32 26.25 33.72
C GLU A 304 -24.93 24.90 33.27
N GLU A 305 -24.97 24.63 31.97
CA GLU A 305 -25.53 23.39 31.45
C GLU A 305 -24.68 22.20 31.88
N THR A 306 -25.34 21.15 32.36
CA THR A 306 -24.70 19.90 32.77
C THR A 306 -24.64 18.87 31.65
N LEU A 307 -25.35 19.10 30.55
CA LEU A 307 -25.43 18.18 29.42
C LEU A 307 -25.38 18.94 28.10
N VAL A 308 -24.44 18.56 27.23
CA VAL A 308 -24.40 18.98 25.82
C VAL A 308 -24.55 17.75 24.94
N SER A 309 -25.42 17.84 23.94
CA SER A 309 -25.69 16.78 22.98
C SER A 309 -25.37 17.28 21.58
N ILE A 310 -24.52 16.55 20.85
CA ILE A 310 -24.19 16.85 19.45
C ILE A 310 -24.43 15.65 18.54
N ASP A 311 -24.84 15.92 17.30
CA ASP A 311 -24.96 14.91 16.26
C ASP A 311 -23.60 14.64 15.61
N VAL A 312 -23.27 13.35 15.47
CA VAL A 312 -22.06 12.88 14.82
C VAL A 312 -22.11 13.26 13.33
N PRO A 313 -21.15 14.06 12.82
CA PRO A 313 -21.11 14.42 11.41
C PRO A 313 -20.70 13.19 10.59
N VAL A 314 -21.52 12.85 9.60
CA VAL A 314 -21.27 11.71 8.71
C VAL A 314 -21.52 12.09 7.26
N GLU A 315 -20.77 11.46 6.37
CA GLU A 315 -21.05 11.40 4.95
C GLU A 315 -21.77 10.09 4.63
N LYS A 316 -22.86 10.21 3.88
CA LYS A 316 -23.68 9.07 3.44
C LYS A 316 -23.38 8.73 2.00
N LYS A 317 -23.21 7.45 1.71
CA LYS A 317 -23.01 6.92 0.36
C LYS A 317 -24.14 5.97 0.00
N ALA A 318 -24.84 6.26 -1.09
CA ALA A 318 -25.91 5.41 -1.58
C ALA A 318 -25.37 4.04 -2.04
N PRO A 319 -26.16 2.95 -1.88
CA PRO A 319 -25.87 1.65 -2.48
C PRO A 319 -25.94 1.74 -4.01
N LYS A 320 -25.26 0.82 -4.70
CA LYS A 320 -25.24 0.79 -6.17
C LYS A 320 -26.59 0.37 -6.75
N ILE A 321 -27.31 -0.50 -6.02
CA ILE A 321 -28.64 -0.98 -6.39
C ILE A 321 -29.60 -0.71 -5.23
N GLN A 322 -30.59 0.16 -5.46
CA GLN A 322 -31.61 0.47 -4.45
C GLN A 322 -32.75 -0.54 -4.52
N THR A 323 -33.38 -0.81 -3.38
CA THR A 323 -34.50 -1.76 -3.27
C THR A 323 -35.67 -1.45 -4.23
N GLU A 324 -35.93 -0.17 -4.50
CA GLU A 324 -36.99 0.28 -5.41
C GLU A 324 -36.70 -0.07 -6.88
N ASP A 325 -35.42 -0.04 -7.27
CA ASP A 325 -35.00 -0.41 -8.63
C ASP A 325 -35.27 -1.89 -8.92
N VAL A 326 -35.05 -2.76 -7.91
CA VAL A 326 -35.13 -4.22 -8.09
C VAL A 326 -36.56 -4.71 -8.29
N ASN A 327 -37.55 -4.06 -7.66
CA ASN A 327 -38.98 -4.37 -7.84
C ASN A 327 -39.46 -4.13 -9.29
N ASN A 328 -38.81 -3.21 -10.02
CA ASN A 328 -39.18 -2.86 -11.39
C ASN A 328 -38.49 -3.71 -12.48
N LEU A 329 -37.58 -4.62 -12.09
CA LEU A 329 -36.78 -5.39 -13.06
C LEU A 329 -37.56 -6.52 -13.75
N GLY A 330 -38.71 -6.94 -13.20
CA GLY A 330 -39.53 -8.00 -13.80
C GLY A 330 -38.92 -9.41 -13.67
N ILE A 331 -38.16 -9.68 -12.61
CA ILE A 331 -37.58 -11.00 -12.33
C ILE A 331 -38.51 -11.73 -11.36
N ARG A 332 -39.08 -12.88 -11.78
CA ARG A 332 -40.15 -13.57 -11.02
C ARG A 332 -39.86 -15.03 -10.76
N GLU A 333 -39.35 -15.74 -11.77
CA GLU A 333 -39.23 -17.19 -11.76
C GLU A 333 -38.00 -17.68 -12.52
N LEU A 334 -37.60 -18.92 -12.26
CA LEU A 334 -36.55 -19.61 -12.99
C LEU A 334 -37.02 -19.90 -14.43
N ILE A 335 -36.32 -19.34 -15.41
CA ILE A 335 -36.62 -19.56 -16.84
C ILE A 335 -35.62 -20.53 -17.51
N GLY A 336 -34.42 -20.71 -16.95
CA GLY A 336 -33.45 -21.67 -17.47
C GLY A 336 -32.44 -22.14 -16.44
N ARG A 337 -32.00 -23.39 -16.58
CA ARG A 337 -31.02 -24.01 -15.68
C ARG A 337 -30.05 -24.88 -16.47
N GLY A 338 -28.76 -24.66 -16.26
CA GLY A 338 -27.67 -25.42 -16.87
C GLY A 338 -26.75 -25.99 -15.80
N SER A 339 -26.22 -27.19 -16.01
CA SER A 339 -25.29 -27.83 -15.08
C SER A 339 -24.10 -28.46 -15.79
N SER A 340 -22.99 -28.58 -15.05
CA SER A 340 -21.88 -29.46 -15.41
C SER A 340 -21.18 -30.00 -14.15
N ARG A 341 -20.48 -31.13 -14.30
CA ARG A 341 -19.63 -31.70 -13.24
C ARG A 341 -18.15 -31.49 -13.52
N PHE A 342 -17.38 -31.31 -12.45
CA PHE A 342 -15.92 -31.18 -12.49
C PHE A 342 -15.24 -32.18 -11.56
N ALA A 343 -15.87 -33.34 -11.33
CA ALA A 343 -15.29 -34.42 -10.53
C ALA A 343 -13.93 -34.85 -11.12
N GLY A 344 -12.95 -35.09 -10.24
CA GLY A 344 -11.57 -35.41 -10.64
C GLY A 344 -10.69 -34.20 -11.01
N SER A 345 -11.22 -32.96 -10.93
CA SER A 345 -10.41 -31.76 -11.17
C SER A 345 -9.40 -31.51 -10.05
N ILE A 346 -8.21 -31.04 -10.43
CA ILE A 346 -7.19 -30.56 -9.48
C ILE A 346 -7.65 -29.28 -8.75
N ALA A 347 -7.07 -29.03 -7.57
CA ALA A 347 -7.46 -27.92 -6.70
C ALA A 347 -7.42 -26.54 -7.38
N ASN A 348 -6.38 -26.25 -8.18
CA ASN A 348 -6.27 -24.97 -8.89
C ASN A 348 -7.42 -24.75 -9.89
N ARG A 349 -7.84 -25.81 -10.60
CA ARG A 349 -8.96 -25.75 -11.54
C ARG A 349 -10.29 -25.53 -10.82
N ILE A 350 -10.51 -26.20 -9.68
CA ILE A 350 -11.71 -25.98 -8.84
C ILE A 350 -11.77 -24.53 -8.32
N TYR A 351 -10.61 -24.00 -7.90
CA TYR A 351 -10.49 -22.61 -7.48
C TYR A 351 -10.83 -21.63 -8.60
N ASN A 352 -10.28 -21.83 -9.80
CA ASN A 352 -10.56 -21.00 -10.97
C ASN A 352 -12.03 -21.05 -11.38
N ILE A 353 -12.66 -22.24 -11.37
CA ILE A 353 -14.11 -22.37 -11.63
C ILE A 353 -14.92 -21.54 -10.63
N SER A 354 -14.59 -21.64 -9.34
CA SER A 354 -15.28 -20.90 -8.29
C SER A 354 -15.11 -19.37 -8.45
N LEU A 355 -13.89 -18.92 -8.72
CA LEU A 355 -13.56 -17.51 -8.94
C LEU A 355 -14.26 -16.95 -10.18
N ALA A 356 -14.14 -17.62 -11.33
CA ALA A 356 -14.82 -17.22 -12.57
C ALA A 356 -16.33 -17.18 -12.38
N SER A 357 -16.92 -18.22 -11.79
CA SER A 357 -18.36 -18.25 -11.50
C SER A 357 -18.81 -17.09 -10.61
N SER A 358 -18.03 -16.69 -9.61
CA SER A 358 -18.41 -15.58 -8.72
C SER A 358 -18.63 -14.25 -9.45
N ARG A 359 -17.97 -14.03 -10.60
CA ARG A 359 -18.13 -12.82 -11.43
C ARG A 359 -19.53 -12.69 -12.03
N PHE A 360 -20.23 -13.81 -12.21
CA PHE A 360 -21.56 -13.83 -12.80
C PHE A 360 -22.68 -13.76 -11.75
N LYS A 361 -22.35 -13.72 -10.47
CA LYS A 361 -23.33 -13.69 -9.39
C LYS A 361 -24.08 -12.36 -9.39
N GLY A 362 -25.37 -12.40 -9.68
CA GLY A 362 -26.22 -11.20 -9.64
C GLY A 362 -26.19 -10.37 -10.91
N VAL A 363 -25.66 -10.90 -12.02
CA VAL A 363 -25.60 -10.16 -13.27
C VAL A 363 -27.00 -10.00 -13.86
N LEU A 364 -27.36 -8.76 -14.16
CA LEU A 364 -28.60 -8.38 -14.82
C LEU A 364 -28.34 -8.16 -16.31
N VAL A 365 -29.25 -8.64 -17.14
CA VAL A 365 -29.23 -8.37 -18.59
C VAL A 365 -30.58 -7.78 -18.96
N ALA A 366 -30.59 -6.56 -19.51
CA ALA A 366 -31.80 -5.82 -19.83
C ALA A 366 -32.54 -6.41 -21.04
N PRO A 367 -33.87 -6.19 -21.17
CA PRO A 367 -34.59 -6.52 -22.39
C PRO A 367 -33.93 -5.93 -23.63
N GLY A 368 -33.68 -6.76 -24.64
CA GLY A 368 -33.01 -6.38 -25.89
C GLY A 368 -31.48 -6.38 -25.85
N GLU A 369 -30.86 -6.47 -24.67
CA GLU A 369 -29.40 -6.47 -24.51
C GLU A 369 -28.77 -7.80 -24.96
N THR A 370 -27.56 -7.72 -25.52
CA THR A 370 -26.72 -8.90 -25.81
C THR A 370 -25.70 -9.07 -24.71
N PHE A 371 -25.82 -10.15 -23.95
CA PHE A 371 -24.83 -10.55 -22.96
C PHE A 371 -23.56 -11.05 -23.64
N SER A 372 -22.42 -10.74 -23.02
CA SER A 372 -21.08 -11.15 -23.43
C SER A 372 -20.35 -11.78 -22.24
N PHE A 373 -19.92 -13.04 -22.39
CA PHE A 373 -19.27 -13.77 -21.31
C PHE A 373 -17.92 -13.14 -20.95
N ASN A 374 -17.12 -12.79 -21.95
CA ASN A 374 -15.81 -12.20 -21.73
C ASN A 374 -15.89 -10.81 -21.08
N ASP A 375 -16.89 -9.99 -21.45
CA ASP A 375 -17.06 -8.65 -20.86
C ASP A 375 -17.37 -8.72 -19.36
N VAL A 376 -18.17 -9.71 -18.95
CA VAL A 376 -18.52 -9.92 -17.53
C VAL A 376 -17.39 -10.60 -16.76
N LEU A 377 -16.68 -11.55 -17.39
CA LEU A 377 -15.58 -12.25 -16.75
C LEU A 377 -14.39 -11.32 -16.44
N GLY A 378 -14.07 -10.42 -17.38
CA GLY A 378 -12.88 -9.58 -17.33
C GLY A 378 -11.58 -10.35 -17.58
N ASP A 379 -10.45 -9.74 -17.19
CA ASP A 379 -9.12 -10.31 -17.39
C ASP A 379 -8.90 -11.60 -16.58
N VAL A 380 -8.25 -12.59 -17.19
CA VAL A 380 -7.96 -13.91 -16.62
C VAL A 380 -6.45 -14.07 -16.50
N SER A 381 -5.92 -13.65 -15.35
CA SER A 381 -4.49 -13.67 -15.08
C SER A 381 -4.20 -13.93 -13.59
N GLY A 382 -2.94 -14.23 -13.27
CA GLY A 382 -2.46 -14.23 -11.89
C GLY A 382 -2.78 -12.94 -11.12
N PHE A 383 -2.79 -11.78 -11.79
CA PHE A 383 -3.12 -10.48 -11.18
C PHE A 383 -4.59 -10.38 -10.78
N THR A 384 -5.49 -10.97 -11.56
CA THR A 384 -6.93 -11.04 -11.21
C THR A 384 -7.27 -12.24 -10.31
N GLY A 385 -6.24 -12.94 -9.83
CA GLY A 385 -6.33 -13.99 -8.82
C GLY A 385 -6.40 -15.42 -9.37
N TYR A 386 -6.37 -15.61 -10.68
CA TYR A 386 -6.42 -16.95 -11.27
C TYR A 386 -5.13 -17.74 -11.02
N LYS A 387 -5.28 -19.05 -10.91
CA LYS A 387 -4.16 -19.98 -10.69
C LYS A 387 -3.84 -20.73 -11.97
N GLN A 388 -2.59 -21.16 -12.09
CA GLN A 388 -2.17 -22.02 -13.19
C GLN A 388 -2.86 -23.40 -13.12
N ALA A 389 -3.48 -23.78 -14.24
CA ALA A 389 -4.09 -25.08 -14.47
C ALA A 389 -4.02 -25.40 -15.98
N TYR A 390 -4.28 -26.64 -16.36
CA TYR A 390 -4.27 -27.00 -17.78
C TYR A 390 -5.38 -26.26 -18.55
N ILE A 391 -5.00 -25.64 -19.66
CA ILE A 391 -5.84 -24.95 -20.63
C ILE A 391 -5.66 -25.60 -22.00
N ILE A 392 -6.65 -25.40 -22.88
CA ILE A 392 -6.57 -25.82 -24.29
C ILE A 392 -6.31 -24.56 -25.12
N GLN A 393 -5.14 -24.49 -25.75
CA GLN A 393 -4.74 -23.36 -26.60
C GLN A 393 -4.15 -23.91 -27.91
N ASP A 394 -4.62 -23.38 -29.05
CA ASP A 394 -4.17 -23.77 -30.40
C ASP A 394 -4.17 -25.30 -30.62
N GLY A 395 -5.18 -25.98 -30.07
CA GLY A 395 -5.35 -27.43 -30.17
C GLY A 395 -4.45 -28.26 -29.25
N LYS A 396 -3.78 -27.65 -28.27
CA LYS A 396 -2.86 -28.31 -27.33
C LYS A 396 -3.26 -28.08 -25.88
N THR A 397 -3.04 -29.09 -25.04
CA THR A 397 -3.13 -28.94 -23.57
C THR A 397 -1.82 -28.37 -23.01
N ILE A 398 -1.86 -27.15 -22.48
CA ILE A 398 -0.70 -26.47 -21.87
C ILE A 398 -1.05 -25.92 -20.48
N LEU A 399 -0.05 -25.62 -19.66
CA LEU A 399 -0.28 -24.96 -18.37
C LEU A 399 -0.47 -23.45 -18.59
N GLY A 400 -1.57 -22.89 -18.10
CA GLY A 400 -1.85 -21.46 -18.20
C GLY A 400 -2.80 -20.97 -17.11
N ASP A 401 -3.00 -19.67 -17.04
CA ASP A 401 -3.91 -19.07 -16.06
C ASP A 401 -5.37 -19.34 -16.43
N GLY A 402 -6.21 -19.58 -15.43
CA GLY A 402 -7.66 -19.69 -15.64
C GLY A 402 -8.15 -21.02 -16.20
N GLY A 403 -7.33 -22.09 -16.16
CA GLY A 403 -7.82 -23.44 -16.48
C GLY A 403 -9.10 -23.77 -15.70
N GLY A 404 -10.19 -24.05 -16.43
CA GLY A 404 -11.54 -24.21 -15.89
C GLY A 404 -12.58 -23.19 -16.39
N VAL A 405 -12.16 -22.03 -16.91
CA VAL A 405 -13.06 -20.95 -17.37
C VAL A 405 -14.02 -21.40 -18.48
N CYS A 406 -13.56 -22.17 -19.48
CA CYS A 406 -14.44 -22.70 -20.54
C CYS A 406 -15.56 -23.60 -19.99
N GLN A 407 -15.37 -24.24 -18.83
CA GLN A 407 -16.45 -25.00 -18.19
C GLN A 407 -17.55 -24.08 -17.65
N VAL A 408 -17.17 -22.90 -17.15
CA VAL A 408 -18.11 -21.88 -16.67
C VAL A 408 -18.96 -21.37 -17.84
N SER A 409 -18.31 -21.02 -18.97
CA SER A 409 -19.00 -20.63 -20.20
C SER A 409 -19.92 -21.75 -20.72
N THR A 410 -19.43 -22.99 -20.79
CA THR A 410 -20.23 -24.16 -21.18
C THR A 410 -21.47 -24.33 -20.30
N THR A 411 -21.35 -24.13 -18.99
CA THR A 411 -22.49 -24.29 -18.08
C THR A 411 -23.51 -23.17 -18.23
N LEU A 412 -23.05 -21.93 -18.42
CA LEU A 412 -23.94 -20.80 -18.71
C LEU A 412 -24.63 -20.96 -20.07
N PHE A 413 -23.93 -21.42 -21.10
CA PHE A 413 -24.52 -21.75 -22.41
C PHE A 413 -25.67 -22.74 -22.28
N ARG A 414 -25.51 -23.80 -21.47
CA ARG A 414 -26.58 -24.76 -21.20
C ARG A 414 -27.79 -24.12 -20.52
N ALA A 415 -27.57 -23.18 -19.60
CA ALA A 415 -28.65 -22.45 -18.94
C ALA A 415 -29.39 -21.52 -19.92
N ALA A 416 -28.66 -20.80 -20.77
CA ALA A 416 -29.23 -19.94 -21.81
C ALA A 416 -30.02 -20.75 -22.86
N LEU A 417 -29.50 -21.92 -23.26
CA LEU A 417 -30.19 -22.85 -24.15
C LEU A 417 -31.47 -23.40 -23.50
N ALA A 418 -31.43 -23.76 -22.22
CA ALA A 418 -32.60 -24.22 -21.46
C ALA A 418 -33.65 -23.10 -21.28
N ALA A 419 -33.22 -21.84 -21.19
CA ALA A 419 -34.10 -20.67 -21.18
C ALA A 419 -34.67 -20.33 -22.58
N GLY A 420 -34.17 -20.97 -23.65
CA GLY A 420 -34.57 -20.64 -25.02
C GLY A 420 -34.15 -19.23 -25.45
N LEU A 421 -33.03 -18.72 -24.92
CA LEU A 421 -32.48 -17.43 -25.31
C LEU A 421 -31.74 -17.54 -26.66
N PRO A 422 -31.87 -16.55 -27.58
CA PRO A 422 -31.12 -16.54 -28.82
C PRO A 422 -29.61 -16.48 -28.59
N ILE A 423 -28.89 -17.52 -29.03
CA ILE A 423 -27.43 -17.57 -28.97
C ILE A 423 -26.86 -16.80 -30.16
N VAL A 424 -26.18 -15.70 -29.88
CA VAL A 424 -25.60 -14.78 -30.88
C VAL A 424 -24.21 -15.23 -31.31
N GLU A 425 -23.41 -15.72 -30.36
CA GLU A 425 -22.06 -16.23 -30.61
C GLU A 425 -21.82 -17.47 -29.75
N ARG A 426 -21.41 -18.58 -30.37
CA ARG A 426 -20.95 -19.79 -29.69
C ARG A 426 -19.95 -20.51 -30.59
N ARG A 427 -18.80 -20.87 -30.03
CA ARG A 427 -17.84 -21.80 -30.65
C ARG A 427 -17.70 -23.06 -29.80
N ALA A 428 -17.63 -24.22 -30.45
CA ALA A 428 -17.24 -25.46 -29.79
C ALA A 428 -15.71 -25.51 -29.64
N HIS A 429 -15.21 -26.38 -28.76
CA HIS A 429 -13.78 -26.65 -28.65
C HIS A 429 -13.26 -27.32 -29.93
N ALA A 430 -11.95 -27.21 -30.18
CA ALA A 430 -11.29 -27.79 -31.36
C ALA A 430 -11.38 -29.32 -31.43
N TYR A 431 -11.58 -29.98 -30.29
CA TYR A 431 -11.79 -31.42 -30.17
C TYR A 431 -12.79 -31.71 -29.05
N ARG A 432 -13.33 -32.92 -29.04
CA ARG A 432 -14.34 -33.35 -28.09
C ARG A 432 -13.77 -33.42 -26.67
N VAL A 433 -14.38 -32.68 -25.75
CA VAL A 433 -13.96 -32.60 -24.35
C VAL A 433 -14.83 -33.50 -23.48
N SER A 434 -14.44 -34.78 -23.38
CA SER A 434 -15.25 -35.84 -22.73
C SER A 434 -15.63 -35.54 -21.27
N TYR A 435 -14.79 -34.82 -20.52
CA TYR A 435 -15.08 -34.48 -19.12
C TYR A 435 -16.19 -33.43 -18.93
N TYR A 436 -16.69 -32.79 -20.01
CA TYR A 436 -17.93 -31.99 -19.97
C TYR A 436 -19.20 -32.83 -20.15
N GLU A 437 -19.05 -34.11 -20.48
CA GLU A 437 -20.13 -35.06 -20.77
C GLU A 437 -20.42 -36.00 -19.59
N GLN A 438 -19.90 -35.70 -18.39
CA GLN A 438 -20.14 -36.49 -17.18
C GLN A 438 -21.64 -36.59 -16.83
N ASP A 439 -22.40 -35.53 -17.11
CA ASP A 439 -23.83 -35.40 -16.84
C ASP A 439 -24.60 -34.84 -18.04
N SER A 440 -23.99 -34.81 -19.22
CA SER A 440 -24.54 -34.17 -20.42
C SER A 440 -24.14 -34.90 -21.68
N LEU A 441 -24.93 -34.72 -22.74
CA LEU A 441 -24.69 -35.30 -24.05
C LEU A 441 -23.68 -34.43 -24.85
N PRO A 442 -22.96 -34.99 -25.83
CA PRO A 442 -22.03 -34.24 -26.67
C PRO A 442 -22.71 -33.09 -27.43
N GLY A 443 -21.91 -32.07 -27.78
CA GLY A 443 -22.35 -30.92 -28.59
C GLY A 443 -22.90 -29.73 -27.80
N LEU A 444 -22.86 -29.79 -26.46
CA LEU A 444 -23.35 -28.75 -25.55
C LEU A 444 -22.22 -28.00 -24.83
N ASP A 445 -21.11 -27.73 -25.53
CA ASP A 445 -19.95 -27.01 -25.04
C ASP A 445 -19.82 -25.60 -25.64
N ALA A 446 -19.26 -24.66 -24.89
CA ALA A 446 -18.94 -23.32 -25.37
C ALA A 446 -17.52 -22.97 -24.89
N THR A 447 -16.60 -22.81 -25.84
CA THR A 447 -15.25 -22.33 -25.54
C THR A 447 -15.22 -20.81 -25.51
N VAL A 448 -14.31 -20.25 -24.72
CA VAL A 448 -14.08 -18.81 -24.61
C VAL A 448 -12.58 -18.56 -24.51
N PHE A 449 -12.11 -17.52 -25.19
CA PHE A 449 -10.73 -17.07 -25.15
C PHE A 449 -10.71 -15.58 -25.51
N ALA A 450 -10.60 -14.72 -24.51
CA ALA A 450 -10.64 -13.29 -24.71
C ALA A 450 -9.40 -12.81 -25.50
N PRO A 451 -9.54 -11.85 -26.44
CA PRO A 451 -10.79 -11.23 -26.91
C PRO A 451 -11.41 -11.93 -28.15
N THR A 452 -10.86 -13.05 -28.62
CA THR A 452 -11.15 -13.58 -29.97
C THR A 452 -12.31 -14.57 -30.07
N THR A 453 -12.67 -15.23 -28.97
CA THR A 453 -13.74 -16.22 -28.92
C THR A 453 -14.61 -16.00 -27.68
N ASP A 454 -15.92 -15.85 -27.89
CA ASP A 454 -16.85 -15.50 -26.83
C ASP A 454 -18.12 -16.36 -26.85
N LEU A 455 -18.86 -16.31 -25.74
CA LEU A 455 -20.24 -16.76 -25.66
C LEU A 455 -21.15 -15.54 -25.52
N LYS A 456 -22.01 -15.32 -26.52
CA LYS A 456 -22.99 -14.23 -26.51
C LYS A 456 -24.40 -14.75 -26.70
N PHE A 457 -25.35 -14.20 -25.95
CA PHE A 457 -26.77 -14.46 -26.13
C PHE A 457 -27.57 -13.18 -25.91
N LYS A 458 -28.72 -13.08 -26.55
CA LYS A 458 -29.60 -11.92 -26.43
C LYS A 458 -30.68 -12.19 -25.38
N ASN A 459 -30.91 -11.25 -24.47
CA ASN A 459 -32.15 -11.25 -23.69
C ASN A 459 -33.27 -10.67 -24.57
N ASP A 460 -34.11 -11.51 -25.14
CA ASP A 460 -35.31 -11.11 -25.88
C ASP A 460 -36.60 -11.34 -25.06
N THR A 461 -36.48 -11.52 -23.74
CA THR A 461 -37.62 -11.67 -22.83
C THR A 461 -38.21 -10.31 -22.44
N PRO A 462 -39.46 -10.26 -21.89
CA PRO A 462 -40.13 -9.01 -21.56
C PRO A 462 -39.49 -8.20 -20.41
N GLY A 463 -38.61 -8.81 -19.62
CA GLY A 463 -38.03 -8.23 -18.42
C GLY A 463 -36.52 -8.44 -18.34
N HIS A 464 -35.90 -7.91 -17.29
CA HIS A 464 -34.50 -8.24 -17.03
C HIS A 464 -34.39 -9.72 -16.69
N ILE A 465 -33.27 -10.31 -17.08
CA ILE A 465 -32.88 -11.63 -16.59
C ILE A 465 -31.74 -11.49 -15.60
N LEU A 466 -31.76 -12.35 -14.58
CA LEU A 466 -30.76 -12.42 -13.53
C LEU A 466 -30.01 -13.75 -13.65
N ILE A 467 -28.69 -13.66 -13.75
CA ILE A 467 -27.79 -14.81 -13.82
C ILE A 467 -27.29 -15.12 -12.41
N GLN A 468 -27.46 -16.36 -11.97
CA GLN A 468 -26.99 -16.85 -10.67
C GLN A 468 -26.23 -18.17 -10.81
N PRO A 469 -24.92 -18.19 -10.52
CA PRO A 469 -24.16 -19.42 -10.43
C PRO A 469 -24.25 -20.02 -9.03
N VAL A 470 -24.30 -21.35 -8.98
CA VAL A 470 -24.21 -22.16 -7.76
C VAL A 470 -23.06 -23.16 -7.94
N VAL A 471 -22.00 -22.99 -7.16
CA VAL A 471 -20.84 -23.89 -7.15
C VAL A 471 -20.88 -24.73 -5.89
N ASP A 472 -20.93 -26.06 -6.05
CA ASP A 472 -20.78 -27.02 -4.96
C ASP A 472 -19.48 -27.80 -5.16
N THR A 473 -18.45 -27.40 -4.42
CA THR A 473 -17.12 -28.02 -4.47
C THR A 473 -17.10 -29.41 -3.85
N LYS A 474 -18.04 -29.73 -2.94
CA LYS A 474 -18.15 -31.06 -2.31
C LYS A 474 -18.76 -32.07 -3.27
N ARG A 475 -19.77 -31.68 -4.05
CA ARG A 475 -20.41 -32.51 -5.08
C ARG A 475 -19.73 -32.42 -6.46
N ALA A 476 -18.73 -31.55 -6.57
CA ALA A 476 -18.01 -31.21 -7.78
C ALA A 476 -18.96 -30.83 -8.94
N SER A 477 -19.89 -29.90 -8.66
CA SER A 477 -20.91 -29.46 -9.62
C SER A 477 -20.99 -27.94 -9.70
N LEU A 478 -21.15 -27.44 -10.93
CA LEU A 478 -21.47 -26.06 -11.24
C LEU A 478 -22.87 -26.02 -11.86
N VAL A 479 -23.70 -25.11 -11.38
CA VAL A 479 -25.04 -24.83 -11.93
C VAL A 479 -25.13 -23.35 -12.25
N PHE A 480 -25.76 -23.00 -13.36
CA PHE A 480 -26.23 -21.65 -13.65
C PHE A 480 -27.74 -21.65 -13.71
N GLU A 481 -28.35 -20.69 -13.03
CA GLU A 481 -29.78 -20.43 -13.01
C GLU A 481 -30.01 -19.04 -13.61
N ILE A 482 -30.95 -18.97 -14.54
CA ILE A 482 -31.40 -17.72 -15.15
C ILE A 482 -32.83 -17.49 -14.69
N TYR A 483 -33.03 -16.40 -13.95
CA TYR A 483 -34.33 -15.95 -13.49
C TYR A 483 -34.83 -14.79 -14.35
N GLY A 484 -36.14 -14.70 -14.58
CA GLY A 484 -36.75 -13.64 -15.38
C GLY A 484 -38.27 -13.69 -15.32
N THR A 485 -38.93 -13.18 -16.35
CA THR A 485 -40.37 -13.37 -16.59
C THR A 485 -40.56 -14.35 -17.73
N SER A 486 -41.30 -15.44 -17.50
CA SER A 486 -41.68 -16.35 -18.58
C SER A 486 -42.60 -15.67 -19.59
N ASP A 487 -42.32 -15.87 -20.87
CA ASP A 487 -43.19 -15.47 -22.00
C ASP A 487 -43.92 -16.67 -22.62
N GLY A 488 -43.86 -17.85 -21.96
CA GLY A 488 -44.50 -19.08 -22.40
C GLY A 488 -43.66 -19.93 -23.37
N ARG A 489 -42.44 -19.52 -23.73
CA ARG A 489 -41.55 -20.35 -24.57
C ARG A 489 -41.14 -21.64 -23.87
N ILE A 490 -40.94 -22.71 -24.64
CA ILE A 490 -40.46 -24.00 -24.15
C ILE A 490 -39.26 -24.43 -25.00
N ALA A 491 -38.09 -24.55 -24.37
CA ALA A 491 -36.90 -25.09 -25.00
C ALA A 491 -36.75 -26.60 -24.70
N LYS A 492 -36.43 -27.39 -25.72
CA LYS A 492 -36.18 -28.84 -25.56
C LYS A 492 -34.95 -29.25 -26.36
N THR A 493 -34.05 -29.96 -25.70
CA THR A 493 -32.87 -30.57 -26.34
C THR A 493 -33.20 -32.00 -26.75
N THR A 494 -32.96 -32.35 -28.01
CA THR A 494 -33.12 -33.73 -28.52
C THR A 494 -31.85 -34.55 -28.29
N LYS A 495 -31.90 -35.86 -28.54
CA LYS A 495 -30.69 -36.69 -28.51
C LYS A 495 -29.74 -36.25 -29.64
N PRO A 496 -28.42 -36.14 -29.39
CA PRO A 496 -27.47 -35.75 -30.43
C PRO A 496 -27.39 -36.85 -31.49
N VAL A 497 -27.19 -36.43 -32.73
CA VAL A 497 -26.83 -37.32 -33.84
C VAL A 497 -25.32 -37.20 -34.03
N VAL A 498 -24.58 -38.24 -33.66
CA VAL A 498 -23.12 -38.27 -33.78
C VAL A 498 -22.75 -38.83 -35.15
N THR A 499 -22.04 -38.05 -35.95
CA THR A 499 -21.54 -38.42 -37.29
C THR A 499 -20.09 -37.97 -37.42
N ASN A 500 -19.37 -38.49 -38.43
CA ASN A 500 -17.97 -38.11 -38.72
C ASN A 500 -17.00 -38.29 -37.55
N VAL A 501 -17.09 -39.42 -36.84
CA VAL A 501 -16.16 -39.75 -35.74
C VAL A 501 -14.77 -40.01 -36.32
N VAL A 502 -13.76 -39.26 -35.85
CA VAL A 502 -12.36 -39.35 -36.27
C VAL A 502 -11.53 -39.95 -35.14
N ALA A 503 -10.68 -40.91 -35.50
CA ALA A 503 -9.72 -41.48 -34.57
C ALA A 503 -8.68 -40.43 -34.14
N PRO A 504 -8.20 -40.45 -32.89
CA PRO A 504 -7.12 -39.57 -32.45
C PRO A 504 -5.87 -39.79 -33.33
N PRO A 505 -5.06 -38.75 -33.56
CA PRO A 505 -3.79 -38.89 -34.27
C PRO A 505 -2.82 -39.80 -33.49
N GLU A 506 -1.76 -40.24 -34.16
CA GLU A 506 -0.65 -40.96 -33.53
C GLU A 506 0.04 -40.11 -32.46
N ASP A 507 0.76 -40.78 -31.55
CA ASP A 507 1.44 -40.13 -30.44
C ASP A 507 2.49 -39.13 -30.95
N LEU A 508 2.36 -37.87 -30.51
CA LEU A 508 3.35 -36.83 -30.79
C LEU A 508 4.33 -36.72 -29.64
N TYR A 509 5.61 -37.00 -29.92
CA TYR A 509 6.70 -36.79 -28.97
C TYR A 509 7.37 -35.44 -29.27
N GLN A 510 7.49 -34.60 -28.24
CA GLN A 510 8.15 -33.30 -28.31
C GLN A 510 9.27 -33.26 -27.27
N ASP A 511 10.47 -32.90 -27.71
CA ASP A 511 11.60 -32.70 -26.80
C ASP A 511 11.35 -31.47 -25.92
N ASP A 512 11.41 -31.67 -24.61
CA ASP A 512 11.32 -30.60 -23.61
C ASP A 512 12.68 -30.48 -22.89
N PRO A 513 13.45 -29.41 -23.14
CA PRO A 513 14.79 -29.23 -22.55
C PRO A 513 14.75 -29.01 -21.04
N THR A 514 13.56 -28.83 -20.43
CA THR A 514 13.37 -28.70 -18.99
C THR A 514 13.17 -30.04 -18.28
N LEU A 515 12.98 -31.14 -19.02
CA LEU A 515 12.85 -32.49 -18.44
C LEU A 515 14.22 -33.18 -18.36
N PRO A 516 14.50 -33.94 -17.29
CA PRO A 516 15.70 -34.77 -17.22
C PRO A 516 15.74 -35.77 -18.38
N ALA A 517 16.94 -35.99 -18.96
CA ALA A 517 17.13 -36.88 -20.09
C ALA A 517 16.56 -38.29 -19.81
N GLY A 518 15.79 -38.82 -20.76
CA GLY A 518 15.10 -40.12 -20.64
C GLY A 518 13.74 -40.08 -19.94
N THR A 519 13.29 -38.91 -19.48
CA THR A 519 11.96 -38.75 -18.88
C THR A 519 10.90 -38.48 -19.95
N ILE A 520 9.84 -39.30 -19.97
CA ILE A 520 8.65 -39.04 -20.79
C ILE A 520 7.55 -38.53 -19.86
N LYS A 521 7.03 -37.33 -20.13
CA LYS A 521 5.89 -36.76 -19.41
C LYS A 521 4.72 -36.59 -20.38
N GLN A 522 3.67 -37.38 -20.17
CA GLN A 522 2.43 -37.22 -20.93
C GLN A 522 1.69 -35.95 -20.47
N VAL A 523 1.40 -35.05 -21.42
CA VAL A 523 0.69 -33.78 -21.18
C VAL A 523 -0.67 -33.70 -21.87
N ASP A 524 -0.96 -34.61 -22.79
CA ASP A 524 -2.24 -34.72 -23.50
C ASP A 524 -2.67 -36.18 -23.68
N PHE A 525 -3.94 -36.40 -23.97
CA PHE A 525 -4.56 -37.73 -24.05
C PHE A 525 -5.27 -37.91 -25.39
N LYS A 526 -5.24 -39.14 -25.90
CA LYS A 526 -5.99 -39.50 -27.11
C LYS A 526 -7.48 -39.22 -26.92
N ALA A 527 -7.99 -38.25 -27.66
CA ALA A 527 -9.40 -37.90 -27.69
C ALA A 527 -9.99 -38.27 -29.06
N TRP A 528 -11.04 -39.08 -29.06
CA TRP A 528 -11.85 -39.31 -30.25
C TRP A 528 -12.64 -38.05 -30.57
N GLY A 529 -12.58 -37.62 -31.83
CA GLY A 529 -13.30 -36.44 -32.33
C GLY A 529 -14.65 -36.83 -32.88
#